data_AF-A0A078JXA0-F1
#
_entry.id   AF-A0A078JXA0-F1
#
_cell.length_a   1.000
_cell.length_b   1.000
_cell.length_c   1.000
_cell.angle_alpha   90.00
_cell.angle_beta   90.00
_cell.angle_gamma   90.00
#
_symmetry.space_group_name_H-M   'P 1'
#
loop_
_entity.id
_entity.type
_entity.pdbx_description
1 polymer ?
#
loop_
_entity_poly.entity_id
_entity_poly.type
_entity_poly.pdbx_seq_one_letter_code
_entity_poly.pdbx_strand_id
1 'polypeptide(L)'
;MLPGMLFNIPRIFDWLSEVHEANDMTFAFKGPWFSGTDMLFTVDPRNINHMLNSNFAKSKGPEFKKIFDILGDGIVTADMELWEDLRKSGHALFHHQNFLKLSLLRKTLS
;
A
#
# COMPACT_ATOMS: atom_id res chain seq x y z
N MET A 1 10.12 15.61 -5.83
CA MET A 1 8.92 14.74 -5.88
C MET A 1 7.79 15.26 -4.99
N LEU A 2 8.07 15.75 -3.77
CA LEU A 2 7.09 16.33 -2.84
C LEU A 2 6.15 17.42 -3.40
N PRO A 3 6.64 18.44 -4.16
CA PRO A 3 5.74 19.48 -4.65
C PRO A 3 4.67 18.94 -5.62
N GLY A 4 5.05 18.04 -6.55
CA GLY A 4 4.14 17.47 -7.53
C GLY A 4 3.09 16.50 -6.94
N MET A 5 3.42 15.85 -5.82
CA MET A 5 2.51 14.94 -5.11
C MET A 5 1.35 15.71 -4.44
N LEU A 6 1.66 16.84 -3.80
CA LEU A 6 0.65 17.65 -3.09
C LEU A 6 -0.38 18.30 -4.05
N PHE A 7 0.04 18.69 -5.26
CA PHE A 7 -0.88 19.24 -6.26
C PHE A 7 -1.76 18.17 -6.93
N ASN A 8 -1.32 16.90 -6.94
CA ASN A 8 -2.03 15.80 -7.58
C ASN A 8 -2.74 14.88 -6.59
N ILE A 9 -3.00 15.28 -5.35
CA ILE A 9 -3.77 14.46 -4.38
C ILE A 9 -5.09 13.92 -4.99
N PRO A 10 -5.88 14.70 -5.75
CA PRO A 10 -7.10 14.18 -6.40
C PRO A 10 -6.84 13.14 -7.49
N ARG A 11 -5.63 13.13 -8.08
CA ARG A 11 -5.18 12.23 -9.16
C ARG A 11 -3.95 11.43 -8.75
N ILE A 12 -3.83 11.10 -7.45
CA ILE A 12 -2.61 10.55 -6.90
C ILE A 12 -2.23 9.22 -7.57
N PHE A 13 -3.23 8.41 -7.92
CA PHE A 13 -3.03 7.12 -8.59
C PHE A 13 -2.58 7.29 -10.05
N ASP A 14 -3.15 8.26 -10.79
CA ASP A 14 -2.71 8.57 -12.16
C ASP A 14 -1.27 9.07 -12.15
N TRP A 15 -0.97 10.02 -11.24
CA TRP A 15 0.35 10.59 -11.09
C TRP A 15 1.39 9.53 -10.69
N LEU A 16 1.05 8.63 -9.78
CA LEU A 16 1.91 7.50 -9.44
C LEU A 16 2.14 6.60 -10.65
N SER A 17 1.12 6.34 -11.46
CA SER A 17 1.26 5.49 -12.66
C SER A 17 2.22 6.12 -13.67
N GLU A 18 2.07 7.42 -13.95
CA GLU A 18 2.97 8.18 -14.83
C GLU A 18 4.42 8.17 -14.30
N VAL A 19 4.60 8.32 -12.99
CA VAL A 19 5.94 8.26 -12.36
C VAL A 19 6.54 6.86 -12.47
N HIS A 20 5.76 5.79 -12.29
CA HIS A 20 6.27 4.42 -12.40
C HIS A 20 6.64 4.04 -13.83
N GLU A 21 5.85 4.46 -14.83
CA GLU A 21 6.19 4.27 -16.25
C GLU A 21 7.51 4.96 -16.62
N ALA A 22 7.78 6.12 -16.02
CA ALA A 22 9.02 6.85 -16.24
C ALA A 22 10.25 6.30 -15.49
N ASN A 23 10.08 5.43 -14.49
CA ASN A 23 11.16 4.99 -13.58
C ASN A 23 11.29 3.46 -13.47
N ASP A 24 11.14 2.72 -14.58
CA ASP A 24 11.31 1.26 -14.63
C ASP A 24 10.60 0.53 -13.46
N MET A 25 9.37 0.96 -13.12
CA MET A 25 8.50 0.38 -12.10
C MET A 25 8.96 0.53 -10.63
N THR A 26 10.10 1.16 -10.34
CA THR A 26 10.59 1.36 -8.96
C THR A 26 11.18 2.76 -8.80
N PHE A 27 10.67 3.57 -7.87
CA PHE A 27 11.21 4.90 -7.62
C PHE A 27 11.41 5.19 -6.13
N ALA A 28 12.49 5.90 -5.83
CA ALA A 28 12.78 6.38 -4.48
C ALA A 28 12.17 7.77 -4.27
N PHE A 29 11.32 7.89 -3.27
CA PHE A 29 10.79 9.15 -2.79
C PHE A 29 11.65 9.63 -1.62
N LYS A 30 12.38 10.73 -1.84
CA LYS A 30 13.11 11.40 -0.76
C LYS A 30 12.23 12.45 -0.10
N GLY A 31 12.08 12.30 1.22
CA GLY A 31 11.41 13.29 2.06
C GLY A 31 12.20 14.59 2.20
N PRO A 32 11.71 15.58 2.97
CA PRO A 32 12.53 16.72 3.37
C PRO A 32 13.84 16.24 4.03
N TRP A 33 14.96 16.91 3.78
CA TRP A 33 16.29 16.42 4.21
C TRP A 33 16.43 16.16 5.72
N PHE A 34 15.51 16.69 6.53
CA PHE A 34 15.53 16.69 8.00
C PHE A 34 14.56 15.65 8.58
N SER A 35 13.70 15.06 7.76
CA SER A 35 12.70 14.10 8.22
C SER A 35 13.22 12.68 8.22
N GLY A 36 14.29 12.37 7.47
CA GLY A 36 14.80 11.00 7.31
C GLY A 36 13.78 10.05 6.65
N THR A 37 12.75 10.58 6.01
CA THR A 37 11.63 9.81 5.43
C THR A 37 11.89 9.47 3.98
N ASP A 38 12.96 8.74 3.72
CA ASP A 38 13.21 8.16 2.40
C ASP A 38 12.35 6.90 2.25
N MET A 39 11.50 6.86 1.24
CA MET A 39 10.63 5.74 0.92
C MET A 39 10.95 5.17 -0.46
N LEU A 40 10.82 3.85 -0.60
CA LEU A 40 10.91 3.18 -1.90
C LEU A 40 9.53 2.71 -2.31
N PHE A 41 9.06 3.17 -3.47
CA PHE A 41 7.84 2.71 -4.09
C PHE A 41 8.18 1.76 -5.23
N THR A 42 7.47 0.63 -5.29
CA THR A 42 7.65 -0.39 -6.33
C THR A 42 6.30 -0.89 -6.80
N VAL A 43 6.12 -1.00 -8.11
CA VAL A 43 5.01 -1.73 -8.74
C VAL A 43 5.45 -3.08 -9.31
N ASP A 44 6.74 -3.42 -9.24
CA ASP A 44 7.22 -4.75 -9.64
C ASP A 44 6.60 -5.82 -8.72
N PRO A 45 5.79 -6.76 -9.27
CA PRO A 45 5.15 -7.80 -8.49
C PRO A 45 6.14 -8.71 -7.75
N ARG A 46 7.37 -8.88 -8.24
CA ARG A 46 8.42 -9.68 -7.57
C ARG A 46 8.88 -9.02 -6.29
N ASN A 47 9.16 -7.72 -6.35
CA ASN A 47 9.57 -6.93 -5.19
C ASN A 47 8.44 -6.81 -4.16
N ILE A 48 7.21 -6.57 -4.63
CA ILE A 48 6.01 -6.56 -3.77
C ILE A 48 5.86 -7.90 -3.06
N ASN A 49 5.95 -9.01 -3.79
CA ASN A 49 5.82 -10.35 -3.23
C ASN A 49 6.91 -10.65 -2.18
N HIS A 50 8.15 -10.22 -2.44
CA HIS A 50 9.25 -10.35 -1.50
C HIS A 50 9.03 -9.52 -0.22
N MET A 51 8.62 -8.25 -0.37
CA MET A 51 8.33 -7.37 0.76
C MET A 51 7.17 -7.89 1.61
N LEU A 52 6.08 -8.33 0.99
CA LEU A 52 4.88 -8.74 1.70
C LEU A 52 4.98 -10.12 2.35
N ASN A 53 5.75 -11.07 1.78
CA ASN A 53 5.81 -12.43 2.31
C ASN A 53 7.09 -12.74 3.11
N SER A 54 8.23 -12.17 2.73
CA SER A 54 9.53 -12.57 3.32
C SER A 54 10.13 -11.49 4.22
N ASN A 55 9.77 -10.22 4.01
CA ASN A 55 10.46 -9.11 4.65
C ASN A 55 9.51 -8.05 5.25
N PHE A 56 8.29 -8.47 5.58
CA PHE A 56 7.21 -7.57 5.95
C PHE A 56 7.54 -6.72 7.18
N ALA A 57 8.03 -7.35 8.26
CA ALA A 57 8.45 -6.63 9.46
C ALA A 57 9.57 -5.61 9.21
N LYS A 58 10.52 -5.89 8.31
CA LYS A 58 11.60 -4.93 7.98
C LYS A 58 11.11 -3.79 7.09
N SER A 59 10.09 -4.04 6.25
CA SER A 59 9.47 -3.00 5.43
C SER A 59 8.66 -1.99 6.24
N LYS A 60 8.14 -2.39 7.42
CA LYS A 60 7.38 -1.55 8.34
C LYS A 60 8.21 -1.07 9.55
N GLY A 61 9.36 -0.45 9.28
CA GLY A 61 10.18 0.15 10.34
C GLY A 61 9.47 1.27 11.13
N PRO A 62 10.06 1.76 12.23
CA PRO A 62 9.46 2.79 13.09
C PRO A 62 9.05 4.08 12.35
N GLU A 63 9.83 4.48 11.35
CA GLU A 63 9.54 5.65 10.51
C GLU A 63 8.32 5.43 9.61
N PHE A 64 8.09 4.21 9.12
CA PHE A 64 6.90 3.86 8.36
C PHE A 64 5.64 4.07 9.23
N LYS A 65 5.67 3.61 10.48
CA LYS A 65 4.54 3.81 11.40
C LYS A 65 4.25 5.29 11.61
N LYS A 66 5.26 6.13 11.85
CA LYS A 66 5.07 7.58 12.04
C LYS A 66 4.43 8.26 10.84
N ILE A 67 4.80 7.87 9.62
CA ILE A 67 4.27 8.50 8.40
C ILE A 67 2.84 8.05 8.12
N PHE A 68 2.53 6.79 8.40
CA PHE A 68 1.20 6.22 8.16
C PHE A 68 0.29 6.24 9.39
N ASP A 69 0.72 6.82 10.51
CA ASP A 69 -0.06 6.95 11.76
C ASP A 69 -1.38 7.71 11.53
N ILE A 70 -1.38 8.64 10.55
CA ILE A 70 -2.58 9.37 10.11
C ILE A 70 -3.69 8.44 9.58
N LEU A 71 -3.37 7.22 9.16
CA LEU A 71 -4.33 6.21 8.70
C LEU A 71 -4.91 5.39 9.86
N GLY A 72 -4.48 5.65 11.10
CA GLY A 72 -4.86 4.94 12.31
C GLY A 72 -4.21 3.55 12.42
N ASP A 73 -4.63 2.77 13.43
CA ASP A 73 -4.13 1.41 13.73
C ASP A 73 -4.73 0.33 12.80
N GLY A 74 -4.81 0.62 11.50
CA GLY A 74 -5.31 -0.29 10.48
C GLY A 74 -4.27 -1.32 10.00
N ILE A 75 -4.65 -2.15 9.03
CA ILE A 75 -3.77 -3.18 8.42
C ILE A 75 -2.44 -2.60 7.87
N VAL A 76 -2.42 -1.31 7.53
CA VAL A 76 -1.24 -0.60 7.02
C VAL A 76 -0.22 -0.33 8.14
N THR A 77 -0.65 -0.03 9.35
CA THR A 77 0.22 0.28 10.50
C THR A 77 0.36 -0.89 11.49
N ALA A 78 -0.44 -1.96 11.32
CA ALA A 78 -0.38 -3.19 12.08
C ALA A 78 1.03 -3.83 12.05
N ASP A 79 1.41 -4.44 13.18
CA ASP A 79 2.62 -5.27 13.28
C ASP A 79 2.50 -6.54 12.43
N MET A 80 3.57 -7.34 12.40
CA MET A 80 3.63 -8.52 11.52
C MET A 80 2.56 -9.57 11.86
N GLU A 81 2.34 -9.85 13.14
CA GLU A 81 1.40 -10.87 13.59
C GLU A 81 -0.05 -10.44 13.31
N LEU A 82 -0.42 -9.22 13.73
CA LEU A 82 -1.74 -8.67 13.48
C LEU A 82 -2.00 -8.51 11.98
N TRP A 83 -1.00 -8.11 11.20
CA TRP A 83 -1.15 -8.04 9.73
C TRP A 83 -1.42 -9.41 9.12
N GLU A 84 -0.70 -10.46 9.53
CA GLU A 84 -0.93 -11.81 9.03
C GLU A 84 -2.35 -12.29 9.34
N ASP A 85 -2.83 -12.04 10.55
CA ASP A 85 -4.17 -12.44 10.98
C ASP A 85 -5.27 -11.66 10.24
N LEU A 86 -5.10 -10.35 10.09
CA LEU A 86 -6.00 -9.51 9.29
C LEU A 86 -6.00 -9.95 7.82
N ARG A 87 -4.83 -10.27 7.25
CA ARG A 87 -4.71 -10.77 5.88
C ARG A 87 -5.39 -12.12 5.70
N LYS A 88 -5.19 -13.08 6.61
CA LYS A 88 -5.83 -14.41 6.57
C LYS A 88 -7.35 -14.27 6.69
N SER A 89 -7.81 -13.48 7.66
CA SER A 89 -9.24 -13.25 7.91
C SER A 89 -9.90 -12.54 6.73
N GLY A 90 -9.27 -11.49 6.21
CA GLY A 90 -9.73 -10.78 5.02
C GLY A 90 -9.77 -11.70 3.79
N HIS A 91 -8.72 -12.49 3.57
CA HIS A 91 -8.70 -13.46 2.48
C HIS A 91 -9.86 -14.46 2.58
N ALA A 92 -10.10 -15.03 3.77
CA ALA A 92 -11.23 -15.93 4.01
C ALA A 92 -12.59 -15.25 3.76
N LEU A 93 -12.76 -14.01 4.24
CA LEU A 93 -14.00 -13.25 4.05
C LEU A 93 -14.27 -12.95 2.58
N PHE A 94 -13.27 -12.48 1.84
CA PHE A 94 -13.42 -12.11 0.43
C PHE A 94 -13.62 -13.32 -0.49
N HIS A 95 -13.11 -14.49 -0.11
CA HIS A 95 -13.32 -15.74 -0.85
C HIS A 95 -14.56 -16.51 -0.36
N HIS A 96 -15.27 -15.99 0.65
CA HIS A 96 -16.50 -16.60 1.12
C HIS A 96 -17.61 -16.46 0.08
N GLN A 97 -18.35 -17.53 -0.18
CA GLN A 97 -19.38 -17.56 -1.23
C GLN A 97 -20.44 -16.47 -1.07
N ASN A 98 -20.79 -16.12 0.17
CA ASN A 98 -21.76 -15.04 0.43
C ASN A 98 -21.24 -13.67 -0.02
N PHE A 99 -19.95 -13.39 0.18
CA PHE A 99 -19.35 -12.13 -0.27
C PHE A 99 -19.30 -12.07 -1.80
N LEU A 100 -18.92 -13.17 -2.45
CA LEU A 100 -18.92 -13.28 -3.91
C LEU A 100 -20.34 -13.08 -4.48
N LYS A 101 -21.36 -13.72 -3.90
CA LYS A 101 -22.76 -13.52 -4.31
C LYS A 101 -23.21 -12.05 -4.18
N LEU A 102 -22.87 -11.38 -3.07
CA LEU A 102 -23.17 -9.95 -2.88
C LEU A 102 -22.49 -9.08 -3.95
N SER A 103 -21.23 -9.39 -4.29
CA SER A 103 -20.49 -8.63 -5.32
C SER A 103 -21.09 -8.79 -6.73
N LEU A 104 -21.62 -9.99 -7.04
CA LEU A 104 -22.26 -10.29 -8.31
C LEU A 104 -23.64 -9.63 -8.41
N LEU A 105 -24.44 -9.69 -7.33
CA LEU A 105 -25.75 -9.02 -7.26
C LEU A 105 -25.65 -7.51 -7.47
N ARG A 106 -24.59 -6.89 -6.94
CA ARG A 106 -24.35 -5.45 -7.14
C ARG A 106 -24.01 -5.12 -8.60
N LYS A 107 -23.28 -5.98 -9.30
CA LYS A 107 -22.92 -5.77 -10.72
C LYS A 107 -24.12 -5.91 -11.67
N THR A 108 -25.13 -6.70 -11.30
CA THR A 108 -26.35 -6.87 -12.11
C THR A 108 -27.41 -5.79 -11.90
N LEU A 109 -27.25 -4.94 -10.88
CA LEU A 109 -28.19 -3.87 -10.51
C LEU A 109 -27.65 -2.46 -10.86
N SER A 110 -26.51 -2.38 -11.53
CA SER A 110 -25.85 -1.17 -12.05
C SER A 110 -25.83 -1.21 -13.57
#